data_AF-Q5KYR8-F1
#
_entry.id   AF-Q5KYR8-F1
#
_cell.length_a   1.000
_cell.length_b   1.000
_cell.length_c   1.000
_cell.angle_alpha   90.00
_cell.angle_beta   90.00
_cell.angle_gamma   90.00
#
_symmetry.space_group_name_H-M   'P 1'
#
loop_
_entity.id
_entity.type
_entity.pdbx_description
1 polymer ?
#
loop_
_entity_poly.entity_id
_entity_poly.type
_entity_poly.pdbx_seq_one_letter_code
_entity_poly.pdbx_strand_id
1 'polypeptide(L)'
;MFMFETKQTPKGKTTYSVEFKWRAVQMYIEEGWGYKRICQELGIPCTKTIRLWVKRYHEHGLKGLEERRGTSKSPFKGRPRKKECSLEEENRRLKAENDYLKKLRELARR
;
A
#
# COMPACT_ATOMS: atom_id res chain seq x y z
N MET A 1 -35.08 -15.02 -7.16
CA MET A 1 -33.75 -15.03 -7.79
C MET A 1 -33.22 -13.60 -7.70
N PHE A 2 -32.44 -13.30 -6.65
CA PHE A 2 -31.98 -11.94 -6.40
C PHE A 2 -30.76 -11.64 -7.28
N MET A 3 -30.98 -10.95 -8.39
CA MET A 3 -29.92 -10.42 -9.23
C MET A 3 -29.30 -9.21 -8.54
N PHE A 4 -28.16 -9.40 -7.88
CA PHE A 4 -27.33 -8.27 -7.45
C PHE A 4 -26.58 -7.74 -8.66
N GLU A 5 -26.94 -6.52 -9.06
CA GLU A 5 -26.36 -5.80 -10.19
C GLU A 5 -24.85 -5.57 -9.98
N THR A 6 -24.02 -6.38 -10.64
CA THR A 6 -22.57 -6.20 -10.62
C THR A 6 -22.20 -5.09 -11.59
N LYS A 7 -22.05 -3.86 -11.09
CA LYS A 7 -21.48 -2.77 -11.88
C LYS A 7 -20.08 -3.17 -12.34
N GLN A 8 -19.91 -3.38 -13.64
CA GLN A 8 -18.60 -3.49 -14.29
C GLN A 8 -17.78 -2.26 -13.91
N THR A 9 -16.54 -2.44 -13.43
CA THR A 9 -15.67 -1.31 -13.06
C THR A 9 -14.38 -1.28 -13.88
N PRO A 10 -13.94 -0.07 -14.30
CA PRO A 10 -12.76 0.14 -15.14
C PRO A 10 -11.45 -0.21 -14.41
N LYS A 11 -10.33 -0.29 -15.15
CA LYS A 11 -8.96 -0.61 -14.68
C LYS A 11 -8.60 0.15 -13.38
N GLY A 12 -8.89 -0.45 -12.22
CA GLY A 12 -8.70 0.12 -10.89
C GLY A 12 -8.79 -0.96 -9.81
N LYS A 13 -8.24 -0.69 -8.61
CA LYS A 13 -8.22 -1.66 -7.51
C LYS A 13 -9.62 -1.75 -6.87
N THR A 14 -10.32 -2.86 -7.07
CA THR A 14 -11.60 -3.13 -6.41
C THR A 14 -11.39 -3.24 -4.89
N THR A 15 -12.23 -2.52 -4.13
CA THR A 15 -12.23 -2.58 -2.67
C THR A 15 -13.62 -3.00 -2.22
N TYR A 16 -13.68 -3.99 -1.32
CA TYR A 16 -14.92 -4.54 -0.80
C TYR A 16 -15.13 -4.06 0.64
N SER A 17 -16.37 -3.74 1.00
CA SER A 17 -16.75 -3.40 2.37
C SER A 17 -16.59 -4.61 3.30
N VAL A 18 -16.48 -4.36 4.61
CA VAL A 18 -16.37 -5.42 5.61
C VAL A 18 -17.61 -6.33 5.56
N GLU A 19 -18.81 -5.74 5.50
CA GLU A 19 -20.08 -6.46 5.37
C GLU A 19 -20.11 -7.41 4.16
N PHE A 20 -19.62 -6.96 3.01
CA PHE A 20 -19.59 -7.79 1.81
C PHE A 20 -18.64 -8.97 1.96
N LYS A 21 -17.46 -8.73 2.55
CA LYS A 21 -16.50 -9.81 2.84
C LYS A 21 -17.07 -10.78 3.87
N TRP A 22 -17.77 -10.27 4.88
CA TRP A 22 -18.39 -11.07 5.92
C TRP A 22 -19.45 -12.00 5.33
N ARG A 23 -20.33 -11.50 4.46
CA ARG A 23 -21.31 -12.33 3.76
C ARG A 23 -20.68 -13.49 2.98
N ALA A 24 -19.56 -13.23 2.31
CA ALA A 24 -18.82 -14.27 1.59
C ALA A 24 -18.23 -15.34 2.51
N VAL A 25 -17.73 -14.95 3.68
CA VAL A 25 -17.21 -15.86 4.70
C VAL A 25 -18.34 -16.65 5.35
N GLN A 26 -19.47 -16.01 5.63
CA GLN A 26 -20.65 -16.63 6.22
C GLN A 26 -21.20 -17.76 5.33
N MET A 27 -21.34 -17.53 4.02
CA MET A 27 -21.75 -18.59 3.08
C MET A 27 -20.77 -19.77 3.02
N TYR A 28 -19.49 -19.54 3.31
CA TYR A 28 -18.51 -20.62 3.40
C TYR A 28 -18.65 -21.42 4.71
N ILE A 29 -18.80 -20.73 5.85
CA ILE A 29 -18.79 -21.36 7.18
C ILE A 29 -20.15 -21.98 7.53
N GLU A 30 -21.23 -21.23 7.33
CA GLU A 30 -22.59 -21.66 7.72
C GLU A 30 -23.22 -22.57 6.67
N GLU A 31 -23.13 -22.18 5.39
CA GLU A 31 -23.81 -22.90 4.32
C GLU A 31 -22.93 -23.99 3.67
N GLY A 32 -21.63 -24.02 3.99
CA GLY A 32 -20.68 -24.99 3.44
C GLY A 32 -20.41 -24.84 1.94
N TRP A 33 -20.65 -23.66 1.36
CA TRP A 33 -20.51 -23.46 -0.08
C TRP A 33 -19.04 -23.50 -0.53
N GLY A 34 -18.79 -24.11 -1.68
CA GLY A 34 -17.47 -24.05 -2.32
C GLY A 34 -17.14 -22.66 -2.85
N TYR A 35 -15.85 -22.30 -2.84
CA TYR A 35 -15.39 -20.96 -3.28
C TYR A 35 -15.85 -20.55 -4.68
N LYS A 36 -15.94 -21.50 -5.63
CA LYS A 36 -16.42 -21.23 -6.99
C LYS A 36 -17.88 -20.76 -7.00
N ARG A 37 -18.73 -21.42 -6.21
CA ARG A 37 -20.15 -21.10 -6.09
C ARG A 37 -20.33 -19.73 -5.46
N ILE A 38 -19.60 -19.43 -4.38
CA ILE A 38 -19.62 -18.12 -3.72
C ILE A 38 -19.17 -17.01 -4.68
N CYS A 39 -18.13 -17.26 -5.48
CA CYS A 39 -17.68 -16.31 -6.50
C CYS A 39 -18.74 -16.02 -7.56
N GLN A 40 -19.46 -17.05 -8.02
CA GLN A 40 -20.56 -16.88 -8.98
C GLN A 40 -21.72 -16.08 -8.38
N GLU A 41 -22.12 -16.42 -7.15
CA GLU A 41 -23.21 -15.75 -6.43
C GLU A 41 -22.92 -14.27 -6.17
N LEU A 42 -21.68 -13.95 -5.75
CA LEU A 42 -21.27 -12.59 -5.41
C LEU A 42 -20.64 -11.81 -6.57
N GLY A 43 -20.54 -12.41 -7.76
CA GLY A 43 -19.88 -11.79 -8.92
C GLY A 43 -18.40 -11.48 -8.71
N ILE A 44 -17.70 -12.26 -7.88
CA ILE A 44 -16.29 -12.04 -7.58
C ILE A 44 -15.43 -12.81 -8.59
N PRO A 45 -14.52 -12.14 -9.31
CA PRO A 45 -13.83 -12.75 -10.45
C PRO A 45 -12.84 -13.85 -10.06
N CYS A 46 -12.37 -13.89 -8.80
CA CYS A 46 -11.33 -14.81 -8.38
C CYS A 46 -11.65 -15.50 -7.04
N THR A 47 -11.61 -16.83 -7.05
CA THR A 47 -11.78 -17.66 -5.84
C THR A 47 -10.68 -17.43 -4.79
N LYS A 48 -9.49 -16.98 -5.22
CA LYS A 48 -8.40 -16.60 -4.31
C LYS A 48 -8.81 -15.47 -3.36
N THR A 49 -9.68 -14.57 -3.80
CA THR A 49 -10.21 -13.47 -2.99
C THR A 49 -11.00 -13.99 -1.80
N ILE A 50 -11.93 -14.92 -2.03
CA ILE A 50 -12.73 -15.54 -0.96
C ILE A 50 -11.85 -16.35 -0.02
N ARG A 51 -10.93 -17.15 -0.57
CA ARG A 51 -9.99 -17.95 0.23
C ARG A 51 -9.16 -17.09 1.18
N LEU A 52 -8.72 -15.91 0.72
CA LEU A 52 -7.99 -14.96 1.54
C LEU A 52 -8.85 -14.38 2.67
N TRP A 53 -10.11 -14.04 2.39
CA TRP A 53 -11.02 -13.53 3.42
C TRP A 53 -11.33 -14.57 4.49
N VAL A 54 -11.63 -15.81 4.08
CA VAL A 54 -11.84 -16.93 5.00
C VAL A 54 -10.60 -17.17 5.86
N LYS A 55 -9.41 -17.22 5.24
CA LYS A 55 -8.14 -17.38 5.99
C LYS A 55 -7.95 -16.26 7.03
N ARG A 56 -8.10 -15.00 6.62
CA ARG A 56 -7.94 -13.85 7.54
C ARG A 56 -9.00 -13.84 8.64
N TYR A 57 -10.20 -14.30 8.35
CA TYR A 57 -11.25 -14.45 9.35
C TYR A 57 -10.89 -15.52 10.37
N HIS A 58 -10.35 -16.68 9.95
CA HIS A 58 -9.87 -17.69 10.90
C HIS A 58 -8.71 -17.18 11.77
N GLU A 59 -7.82 -16.35 11.24
CA GLU A 59 -6.65 -15.83 11.97
C GLU A 59 -6.99 -14.65 12.90
N HIS A 60 -7.93 -13.80 12.52
CA HIS A 60 -8.15 -12.48 13.15
C HIS A 60 -9.62 -12.11 13.37
N GLY A 61 -10.56 -13.03 13.10
CA GLY A 61 -12.00 -12.77 13.17
C GLY A 61 -12.45 -11.66 12.23
N LEU A 62 -13.47 -10.89 12.63
CA LEU A 62 -13.99 -9.76 11.86
C LEU A 62 -12.94 -8.69 11.55
N LYS A 63 -11.98 -8.46 12.47
CA LYS A 63 -10.85 -7.53 12.24
C LYS A 63 -9.99 -7.93 11.05
N GLY A 64 -9.94 -9.22 10.70
CA GLY A 64 -9.25 -9.73 9.52
C GLY A 64 -9.86 -9.28 8.19
N LEU A 65 -11.13 -8.86 8.20
CA LEU A 65 -11.86 -8.41 7.02
C LEU A 65 -11.76 -6.89 6.79
N GLU A 66 -11.28 -6.14 7.78
CA GLU A 66 -11.05 -4.70 7.66
C GLU A 66 -10.02 -4.36 6.57
N GLU A 67 -10.18 -3.21 5.93
CA GLU A 67 -9.21 -2.71 4.96
C GLU A 67 -8.00 -2.12 5.70
N ARG A 68 -6.81 -2.70 5.46
CA ARG A 68 -5.56 -2.27 6.10
C ARG A 68 -4.62 -1.52 5.15
N ARG A 69 -5.02 -1.34 3.88
CA ARG A 69 -4.23 -0.55 2.92
C ARG A 69 -4.22 0.92 3.34
N GLY A 70 -3.02 1.51 3.39
CA GLY A 70 -2.83 2.95 3.63
C GLY A 70 -2.93 3.43 5.08
N THR A 71 -3.19 2.56 6.06
CA THR A 71 -3.39 2.98 7.46
C THR A 71 -2.11 3.11 8.29
N SER A 72 -0.93 2.78 7.73
CA SER A 72 0.33 2.91 8.46
C SER A 72 0.68 4.39 8.68
N LYS A 73 0.51 4.89 9.91
CA LYS A 73 0.88 6.24 10.34
C LYS A 73 2.40 6.47 10.45
N SER A 74 3.23 5.60 9.85
CA SER A 74 4.68 5.69 9.99
C SER A 74 5.22 6.88 9.19
N PRO A 75 5.96 7.81 9.82
CA PRO A 75 6.60 8.93 9.12
C PRO A 75 7.70 8.48 8.15
N PHE A 76 8.13 7.21 8.22
CA PHE A 76 9.15 6.61 7.35
C PHE A 76 8.56 5.78 6.20
N LYS A 77 7.27 5.96 5.88
CA LYS A 77 6.61 5.17 4.83
C LYS A 77 7.03 5.64 3.44
N GLY A 78 7.83 4.83 2.73
CA GLY A 78 8.15 5.05 1.31
C GLY A 78 9.55 4.57 0.94
N ARG A 79 9.93 4.78 -0.33
CA ARG A 79 11.33 4.70 -0.75
C ARG A 79 12.12 5.74 0.05
N PRO A 80 13.25 5.39 0.67
CA PRO A 80 14.06 6.38 1.38
C PRO A 80 14.40 7.52 0.42
N ARG A 81 14.19 8.76 0.85
CA ARG A 81 14.66 9.92 0.08
C ARG A 81 16.16 9.80 -0.07
N LYS A 82 16.68 10.09 -1.27
CA LYS A 82 18.13 10.23 -1.47
C LYS A 82 18.58 11.27 -0.45
N LYS A 83 19.45 10.88 0.48
CA LYS A 83 20.06 11.85 1.39
C LYS A 83 20.78 12.87 0.51
N GLU A 84 20.44 14.13 0.67
CA GLU A 84 21.31 15.22 0.21
C GLU A 84 22.69 14.94 0.83
N CYS A 85 23.78 15.10 0.06
CA CYS A 85 25.14 14.90 0.58
C CYS A 85 25.26 15.56 1.95
N SER A 86 25.97 14.93 2.89
CA SER A 86 25.99 15.39 4.28
C SER A 86 26.31 16.88 4.34
N LEU A 87 25.65 17.64 5.22
CA LEU A 87 25.96 19.05 5.45
C LEU A 87 27.47 19.25 5.71
N GLU A 88 28.14 18.24 6.28
CA GLU A 88 29.59 18.22 6.48
C GLU A 88 30.38 18.12 5.17
N GLU A 89 29.90 17.34 4.20
CA GLU A 89 30.52 17.19 2.87
C GLU A 89 30.34 18.48 2.06
N GLU A 90 29.15 19.09 2.11
CA GLU A 90 28.90 20.38 1.48
C GLU A 90 29.75 21.49 2.10
N ASN A 91 29.88 21.52 3.43
CA ASN A 91 30.78 22.46 4.10
C ASN A 91 32.25 22.26 3.70
N ARG A 92 32.72 21.02 3.57
CA ARG A 92 34.08 20.74 3.09
C ARG A 92 34.28 21.26 1.66
N ARG A 93 33.30 21.03 0.77
CA ARG A 93 33.34 21.54 -0.62
C ARG A 93 33.38 23.06 -0.65
N LEU A 94 32.44 23.72 0.03
CA LEU A 94 32.34 25.18 0.07
C LEU A 94 33.57 25.82 0.72
N LYS A 95 34.17 25.18 1.73
CA LYS A 95 35.40 25.65 2.34
C LYS A 95 36.57 25.58 1.36
N ALA A 96 36.71 24.47 0.64
CA ALA A 96 37.74 24.32 -0.39
C ALA A 96 37.58 25.35 -1.52
N GLU A 97 36.35 25.59 -1.97
CA GLU A 97 36.03 26.61 -2.98
C GLU A 97 36.36 28.02 -2.48
N ASN A 98 35.95 28.37 -1.26
CA ASN A 98 36.27 29.67 -0.66
C ASN A 98 37.79 29.88 -0.52
N ASP A 99 38.52 28.85 -0.09
CA ASP A 99 39.98 28.92 0.05
C ASP A 99 40.67 29.09 -1.31
N TYR A 100 40.17 28.42 -2.36
CA TYR A 100 40.65 28.60 -3.73
C TYR A 100 40.39 30.03 -4.23
N LEU A 101 39.17 30.55 -4.05
CA LEU A 101 38.81 31.91 -4.46
C LEU A 101 39.60 32.98 -3.71
N LYS A 102 39.90 32.77 -2.42
CA LYS A 102 40.76 33.67 -1.64
C LYS A 102 42.17 33.73 -2.22
N LYS A 103 42.78 32.58 -2.52
CA LYS A 103 44.10 32.53 -3.15
C LYS A 103 44.13 33.25 -4.50
N LEU A 104 43.10 33.06 -5.34
CA LEU A 104 42.99 33.79 -6.61
C LEU A 104 42.89 35.31 -6.40
N ARG A 105 42.07 35.76 -5.44
CA ARG A 105 41.94 37.18 -5.09
C ARG A 105 43.21 37.78 -4.49
N GLU A 106 44.03 36.97 -3.83
CA GLU A 106 45.34 37.39 -3.31
C GLU A 106 46.36 37.53 -4.45
N LEU A 107 46.39 36.56 -5.38
CA LEU A 107 47.24 36.63 -6.56
C LEU A 107 46.88 37.80 -7.49
N ALA A 108 45.59 38.09 -7.64
CA ALA A 108 45.11 39.21 -8.45
C ALA A 108 45.30 40.59 -7.78
N ARG A 109 45.63 40.63 -6.48
CA ARG A 109 45.94 41.86 -5.73
C ARG A 109 47.44 42.17 -5.69
N ARG A 110 48.27 41.29 -6.24
CA ARG A 110 49.72 41.45 -6.36
C ARG A 110 50.09 41.93 -7.77
#